data_AF-A0A1E3A9M5-F1
#
_entry.id   AF-A0A1E3A9M5-F1
#
_cell.length_a   1.000
_cell.length_b   1.000
_cell.length_c   1.000
_cell.angle_alpha   90.00
_cell.angle_beta   90.00
_cell.angle_gamma   90.00
#
_symmetry.space_group_name_H-M   'P 1'
#
loop_
_entity.id
_entity.type
_entity.pdbx_description
1 polymer ?
#
loop_
_entity_poly.entity_id
_entity_poly.type
_entity_poly.pdbx_seq_one_letter_code
_entity_poly.pdbx_strand_id
1 'polypeptide(L)'
;MNKDLTAGKPQSVLWRFSIPMFVSVIFQQLYNIADSVIAGKFAGEDALAAVGASYPITMIFMAIAVGSNIGCSVLISQYFGAKWYKEMKTAISTTLLASLALSAVLTAVGLAGSRGLMIMINTPDNIFADGDLYLRIYIGGFVFLFLYNVATGIFTSLGDSKTPLYFLIGSSIGNIFLDMLFVAVFHWGVAGVAWATFLAQGIACVLALITLKKRLASIHTEEKAEVFSWNMLGKISRIAVPSILQQSFISIGNIFIQGLINSFGSSVIAGYSAAVKLNTFAITSLTTLGNGTSSFAAQNLGAGKQERVEQGFRASVKLALIITVPFFAAFFFGSHAMLSLFMNEGSTIAMETGTQFLRIVSPFYFVISLKLMADGVLRGAGAMKSFMIATFTDLFLRVILAFLLSVRFGTMGIWLSWPIGWTIAMALSLFFYKKGVWKTGSFTAREEQMEKADMEREPENAFLYPEE
;
A
#
# COMPACT_ATOMS: atom_id res chain seq x y z
N MET A 1 -3.01 -8.48 -20.30
CA MET A 1 -4.38 -8.55 -20.90
C MET A 1 -5.26 -7.80 -19.93
N ASN A 2 -5.74 -6.61 -20.31
CA ASN A 2 -6.60 -5.82 -19.42
C ASN A 2 -7.91 -6.57 -19.23
N LYS A 3 -8.36 -6.70 -17.99
CA LYS A 3 -9.64 -7.32 -17.70
C LYS A 3 -10.56 -6.24 -17.16
N ASP A 4 -11.54 -5.88 -17.97
CA ASP A 4 -12.64 -5.02 -17.54
C ASP A 4 -13.34 -5.70 -16.35
N LEU A 5 -13.25 -5.07 -15.16
CA LEU A 5 -13.84 -5.62 -13.93
C LEU A 5 -15.37 -5.40 -13.88
N THR A 6 -15.91 -4.64 -14.83
CA THR A 6 -17.33 -4.30 -14.93
C THR A 6 -18.17 -5.35 -15.68
N ALA A 7 -17.52 -6.36 -16.29
CA ALA A 7 -18.15 -7.43 -17.06
C ALA A 7 -18.00 -8.80 -16.39
N GLY A 8 -18.98 -9.70 -16.57
CA GLY A 8 -18.97 -11.07 -16.02
C GLY A 8 -19.40 -11.16 -14.54
N LYS A 9 -19.29 -12.36 -13.94
CA LYS A 9 -19.73 -12.62 -12.55
C LYS A 9 -18.82 -11.88 -11.55
N PRO A 10 -19.35 -10.94 -10.73
CA PRO A 10 -18.54 -10.11 -9.81
C PRO A 10 -17.57 -10.91 -8.94
N GLN A 11 -18.05 -12.00 -8.33
CA GLN A 11 -17.22 -12.84 -7.48
C GLN A 11 -16.03 -13.45 -8.22
N SER A 12 -16.25 -14.04 -9.41
CA SER A 12 -15.19 -14.69 -10.18
C SER A 12 -14.14 -13.68 -10.65
N VAL A 13 -14.60 -12.52 -11.10
CA VAL A 13 -13.75 -11.45 -11.62
C VAL A 13 -12.90 -10.86 -10.51
N LEU A 14 -13.51 -10.52 -9.38
CA LEU A 14 -12.81 -10.00 -8.22
C LEU A 14 -11.77 -11.01 -7.70
N TRP A 15 -12.13 -12.29 -7.56
CA TRP A 15 -11.20 -13.29 -7.04
C TRP A 15 -10.01 -13.51 -7.98
N ARG A 16 -10.26 -13.62 -9.28
CA ARG A 16 -9.18 -13.74 -10.29
C ARG A 16 -8.28 -12.51 -10.36
N PHE A 17 -8.77 -11.36 -9.94
CA PHE A 17 -8.02 -10.11 -9.86
C PHE A 17 -7.22 -10.02 -8.55
N SER A 18 -7.84 -10.30 -7.41
CA SER A 18 -7.22 -10.15 -6.09
C SER A 18 -6.23 -11.27 -5.73
N ILE A 19 -6.42 -12.50 -6.22
CA ILE A 19 -5.51 -13.63 -5.92
C ILE A 19 -4.07 -13.34 -6.39
N PRO A 20 -3.81 -12.93 -7.65
CA PRO A 20 -2.47 -12.55 -8.07
C PRO A 20 -1.85 -11.44 -7.21
N MET A 21 -2.64 -10.44 -6.78
CA MET A 21 -2.15 -9.39 -5.89
C MET A 21 -1.75 -9.94 -4.52
N PHE A 22 -2.55 -10.85 -3.95
CA PHE A 22 -2.21 -11.53 -2.70
C PHE A 22 -0.94 -12.38 -2.85
N VAL A 23 -0.79 -13.09 -3.96
CA VAL A 23 0.44 -13.83 -4.28
C VAL A 23 1.64 -12.88 -4.39
N SER A 24 1.48 -11.67 -4.94
CA SER A 24 2.54 -10.66 -4.95
C SER A 24 3.00 -10.33 -3.54
N VAL A 25 2.08 -10.17 -2.58
CA VAL A 25 2.46 -9.89 -1.18
C VAL A 25 3.26 -11.06 -0.58
N ILE A 26 2.85 -12.31 -0.84
CA ILE A 26 3.59 -13.48 -0.36
C ILE A 26 5.02 -13.47 -0.91
N PHE A 27 5.18 -13.27 -2.22
CA PHE A 27 6.50 -13.18 -2.85
C PHE A 27 7.32 -12.00 -2.30
N GLN A 28 6.68 -10.84 -2.07
CA GLN A 28 7.35 -9.68 -1.49
C GLN A 28 7.88 -9.99 -0.08
N GLN A 29 7.12 -10.71 0.75
CA GLN A 29 7.61 -11.07 2.08
C GLN A 29 8.71 -12.12 2.05
N LEU A 30 8.61 -13.12 1.17
CA LEU A 30 9.67 -14.10 0.97
C LEU A 30 10.97 -13.43 0.51
N TYR A 31 10.85 -12.47 -0.42
CA TYR A 31 11.96 -11.64 -0.86
C TYR A 31 12.58 -10.84 0.30
N ASN A 32 11.78 -10.12 1.10
CA ASN A 32 12.27 -9.35 2.24
C ASN A 32 13.03 -10.23 3.26
N ILE A 33 12.57 -11.46 3.49
CA ILE A 33 13.25 -12.42 4.36
C ILE A 33 14.59 -12.86 3.75
N ALA A 34 14.60 -13.23 2.46
CA ALA A 34 15.82 -13.64 1.77
C ALA A 34 16.88 -12.52 1.78
N ASP A 35 16.47 -11.29 1.46
CA ASP A 35 17.28 -10.07 1.47
C ASP A 35 17.93 -9.84 2.84
N SER A 36 17.13 -9.91 3.91
CA SER A 36 17.62 -9.78 5.30
C SER A 36 18.63 -10.88 5.67
N VAL A 37 18.41 -12.12 5.23
CA VAL A 37 19.32 -13.25 5.51
C VAL A 37 20.64 -13.11 4.75
N ILE A 38 20.60 -12.66 3.49
CA ILE A 38 21.80 -12.44 2.69
C ILE A 38 22.62 -11.28 3.26
N ALA A 39 21.97 -10.16 3.57
CA ALA A 39 22.63 -9.01 4.21
C ALA A 39 23.30 -9.42 5.54
N GLY A 40 22.58 -10.12 6.41
CA GLY A 40 23.14 -10.56 7.70
C GLY A 40 24.31 -11.55 7.57
N LYS A 41 24.27 -12.47 6.59
CA LYS A 41 25.34 -13.47 6.40
C LYS A 41 26.57 -12.96 5.64
N PHE A 42 26.37 -12.11 4.63
CA PHE A 42 27.43 -11.75 3.69
C PHE A 42 27.93 -10.30 3.84
N ALA A 43 27.11 -9.38 4.36
CA ALA A 43 27.51 -7.99 4.56
C ALA A 43 28.03 -7.72 5.99
N GLY A 44 27.73 -8.58 6.96
CA GLY A 44 28.16 -8.46 8.36
C GLY A 44 27.17 -7.70 9.26
N GLU A 45 27.40 -7.75 10.57
CA GLU A 45 26.49 -7.17 11.58
C GLU A 45 26.38 -5.64 11.47
N ASP A 46 27.49 -4.95 11.24
CA ASP A 46 27.52 -3.49 11.08
C ASP A 46 26.71 -3.04 9.85
N ALA A 47 26.75 -3.82 8.76
CA ALA A 47 25.99 -3.54 7.57
C ALA A 47 24.48 -3.71 7.79
N LEU A 48 24.08 -4.79 8.48
CA LEU A 48 22.70 -5.02 8.86
C LEU A 48 22.18 -3.92 9.80
N ALA A 49 23.02 -3.47 10.74
CA ALA A 49 22.71 -2.37 11.65
C ALA A 49 22.54 -1.03 10.90
N ALA A 50 23.41 -0.72 9.94
CA ALA A 50 23.32 0.49 9.12
C ALA A 50 22.04 0.53 8.26
N VAL A 51 21.68 -0.60 7.63
CA VAL A 51 20.42 -0.73 6.88
C VAL A 51 19.21 -0.57 7.82
N GLY A 52 19.26 -1.21 8.99
CA GLY A 52 18.21 -1.13 10.01
C GLY A 52 18.01 0.30 10.54
N ALA A 53 19.10 1.04 10.78
CA ALA A 53 19.05 2.43 11.23
C ALA A 53 18.41 3.36 10.18
N SER A 54 18.60 3.06 8.90
CA SER A 54 18.03 3.84 7.79
C SER A 54 16.54 3.55 7.53
N TYR A 55 16.04 2.40 8.00
CA TYR A 55 14.69 1.91 7.70
C TYR A 55 13.54 2.85 8.10
N PRO A 56 13.54 3.51 9.27
CA PRO A 56 12.47 4.46 9.63
C PRO A 56 12.39 5.64 8.67
N ILE A 57 13.54 6.11 8.16
CA ILE A 57 13.61 7.20 7.19
C ILE A 57 13.02 6.74 5.86
N THR A 58 13.45 5.57 5.35
CA THR A 58 12.94 5.03 4.08
C THR A 58 11.43 4.76 4.14
N MET A 59 10.90 4.38 5.31
CA MET A 59 9.47 4.19 5.55
C MET A 59 8.64 5.47 5.35
N ILE A 60 9.16 6.64 5.70
CA ILE A 60 8.44 7.92 5.50
C ILE A 60 8.29 8.20 4.00
N PHE A 61 9.35 7.99 3.21
CA PHE A 61 9.28 8.19 1.76
C PHE A 61 8.40 7.15 1.08
N MET A 62 8.48 5.90 1.53
CA MET A 62 7.56 4.83 1.11
C MET A 62 6.10 5.19 1.40
N ALA A 63 5.82 5.82 2.55
CA ALA A 63 4.47 6.25 2.90
C ALA A 63 3.89 7.22 1.87
N ILE A 64 4.71 8.16 1.41
CA ILE A 64 4.33 9.12 0.37
C ILE A 64 4.10 8.39 -0.97
N ALA A 65 5.02 7.51 -1.38
CA ALA A 65 4.89 6.76 -2.64
C ALA A 65 3.62 5.91 -2.69
N VAL A 66 3.34 5.16 -1.61
CA VAL A 66 2.15 4.30 -1.50
C VAL A 66 0.87 5.15 -1.44
N GLY A 67 0.87 6.25 -0.67
CA GLY A 67 -0.27 7.16 -0.59
C GLY A 67 -0.63 7.79 -1.93
N SER A 68 0.38 8.25 -2.68
CA SER A 68 0.22 8.76 -4.04
C SER A 68 -0.35 7.70 -4.99
N ASN A 69 0.20 6.48 -4.94
CA ASN A 69 -0.25 5.36 -5.76
C ASN A 69 -1.74 5.05 -5.55
N ILE A 70 -2.18 4.96 -4.29
CA ILE A 70 -3.59 4.70 -3.94
C ILE A 70 -4.50 5.79 -4.54
N GLY A 71 -4.13 7.06 -4.39
CA GLY A 71 -4.96 8.18 -4.87
C GLY A 71 -5.14 8.19 -6.38
N CYS A 72 -4.07 7.91 -7.12
CA CYS A 72 -4.12 7.87 -8.59
C CYS A 72 -4.92 6.67 -9.08
N SER A 73 -4.76 5.53 -8.40
CA SER A 73 -5.38 4.28 -8.82
C SER A 73 -6.91 4.32 -8.78
N VAL A 74 -7.49 4.99 -7.78
CA VAL A 74 -8.95 5.17 -7.68
C VAL A 74 -9.49 5.94 -8.86
N LEU A 75 -8.91 7.11 -9.17
CA LEU A 75 -9.42 7.98 -10.23
C LEU A 75 -9.26 7.35 -11.62
N ILE A 76 -8.12 6.70 -11.87
CA ILE A 76 -7.87 5.98 -13.14
C ILE A 76 -8.84 4.81 -13.28
N SER A 77 -9.11 4.07 -12.21
CA SER A 77 -10.10 2.98 -12.20
C SER A 77 -11.49 3.50 -12.53
N GLN A 78 -11.91 4.64 -11.98
CA GLN A 78 -13.20 5.25 -12.29
C GLN A 78 -13.31 5.62 -13.77
N TYR A 79 -12.32 6.32 -14.34
CA TYR A 79 -12.33 6.67 -15.76
C TYR A 79 -12.27 5.47 -16.69
N PHE A 80 -11.49 4.44 -16.33
CA PHE A 80 -11.43 3.20 -17.10
C PHE A 80 -12.78 2.48 -17.11
N GLY A 81 -13.46 2.40 -15.95
CA GLY A 81 -14.80 1.84 -15.83
C GLY A 81 -15.87 2.61 -16.60
N ALA A 82 -15.78 3.94 -16.58
CA ALA A 82 -16.65 4.85 -17.36
C ALA A 82 -16.38 4.82 -18.88
N LYS A 83 -15.31 4.14 -19.31
CA LYS A 83 -14.79 4.16 -20.69
C LYS A 83 -14.39 5.55 -21.19
N TRP A 84 -14.14 6.49 -20.28
CA TRP A 84 -13.61 7.82 -20.58
C TRP A 84 -12.10 7.75 -20.79
N TYR A 85 -11.69 7.11 -21.89
CA TYR A 85 -10.29 6.76 -22.13
C TYR A 85 -9.38 7.97 -22.38
N LYS A 86 -9.92 9.10 -22.86
CA LYS A 86 -9.18 10.36 -23.00
C LYS A 86 -8.77 10.90 -21.63
N GLU A 87 -9.73 11.04 -20.73
CA GLU A 87 -9.56 11.50 -19.34
C GLU A 87 -8.66 10.53 -18.58
N MET A 88 -8.83 9.22 -18.78
CA MET A 88 -7.96 8.20 -18.21
C MET A 88 -6.50 8.39 -18.65
N LYS A 89 -6.23 8.60 -19.95
CA LYS A 89 -4.87 8.83 -20.46
C LYS A 89 -4.28 10.13 -19.88
N THR A 90 -5.07 11.21 -19.83
CA THR A 90 -4.66 12.47 -19.19
C THR A 90 -4.37 12.29 -17.70
N ALA A 91 -5.15 11.48 -16.99
CA ALA A 91 -4.91 11.16 -15.58
C ALA A 91 -3.61 10.38 -15.39
N ILE A 92 -3.32 9.43 -16.28
CA ILE A 92 -2.08 8.65 -16.24
C ILE A 92 -0.86 9.52 -16.52
N SER A 93 -0.88 10.33 -17.58
CA SER A 93 0.24 11.23 -17.91
C SER A 93 0.48 12.28 -16.81
N THR A 94 -0.59 12.91 -16.32
CA THR A 94 -0.53 13.88 -15.21
C THR A 94 0.04 13.23 -13.95
N THR A 95 -0.39 12.00 -13.63
CA THR A 95 0.11 11.24 -12.48
C THR A 95 1.60 10.94 -12.60
N LEU A 96 2.06 10.46 -13.75
CA LEU A 96 3.48 10.15 -13.97
C LEU A 96 4.36 11.39 -13.85
N LEU A 97 3.93 12.51 -14.43
CA LEU A 97 4.66 13.78 -14.35
C LEU A 97 4.66 14.36 -12.94
N ALA A 98 3.51 14.35 -12.25
CA ALA A 98 3.43 14.81 -10.87
C ALA A 98 4.26 13.94 -9.92
N SER A 99 4.28 12.63 -10.15
CA SER A 99 5.08 11.69 -9.35
C SER A 99 6.57 11.85 -9.62
N LEU A 100 6.97 12.10 -10.87
CA LEU A 100 8.34 12.44 -11.22
C LEU A 100 8.78 13.73 -10.52
N ALA A 101 7.98 14.79 -10.60
CA ALA A 101 8.26 16.06 -9.94
C ALA A 101 8.36 15.90 -8.41
N LEU A 102 7.39 15.20 -7.79
CA LEU A 102 7.39 14.93 -6.36
C LEU A 102 8.62 14.11 -5.94
N SER A 103 8.95 13.05 -6.68
CA SER A 103 10.13 12.22 -6.40
C SER A 103 11.43 13.00 -6.54
N ALA A 104 11.55 13.90 -7.52
CA ALA A 104 12.71 14.75 -7.69
C ALA A 104 12.88 15.73 -6.52
N VAL A 105 11.78 16.36 -6.08
CA VAL A 105 11.78 17.25 -4.90
C VAL A 105 12.18 16.47 -3.64
N LEU A 106 11.60 15.29 -3.41
CA LEU A 106 11.92 14.45 -2.26
C LEU A 106 13.36 13.94 -2.31
N THR A 107 13.89 13.64 -3.50
CA THR A 107 15.29 13.25 -3.69
C THR A 107 16.22 14.41 -3.34
N ALA A 108 15.94 15.62 -3.85
CA ALA A 108 16.77 16.79 -3.56
C ALA A 108 16.77 17.15 -2.07
N VAL A 109 15.59 17.17 -1.43
CA VAL A 109 15.46 17.41 0.01
C VAL A 109 16.10 16.29 0.82
N GLY A 110 15.89 15.03 0.43
CA GLY A 110 16.46 13.86 1.09
C GLY A 110 17.97 13.83 1.03
N LEU A 111 18.59 14.12 -0.12
CA LEU A 111 20.05 14.15 -0.24
C LEU A 111 20.66 15.29 0.55
N ALA A 112 20.05 16.49 0.51
CA ALA A 112 20.50 17.64 1.30
C ALA A 112 20.34 17.42 2.82
N GLY A 113 19.29 16.71 3.24
CA GLY A 113 18.94 16.48 4.63
C GLY A 113 19.39 15.14 5.23
N SER A 114 19.93 14.21 4.43
CA SER A 114 20.28 12.83 4.81
C SER A 114 21.04 12.73 6.14
N ARG A 115 22.15 13.46 6.24
CA ARG A 115 22.95 13.55 7.46
C ARG A 115 22.19 14.10 8.65
N GLY A 116 21.38 15.14 8.44
CA GLY A 116 20.55 15.75 9.49
C GLY A 116 19.45 14.82 10.00
N LEU A 117 18.84 14.03 9.10
CA LEU A 117 17.85 13.02 9.46
C LEU A 117 18.49 11.91 10.31
N MET A 118 19.70 11.47 9.98
CA MET A 118 20.43 10.47 10.77
C MET A 118 20.82 10.97 12.17
N ILE A 119 21.27 12.22 12.28
CA ILE A 119 21.53 12.84 13.59
C ILE A 119 20.23 12.92 14.41
N MET A 120 19.11 13.27 13.78
CA MET A 120 17.80 13.38 14.45
C MET A 120 17.31 12.06 15.03
N ILE A 121 17.63 10.92 14.40
CA ILE A 121 17.30 9.59 14.91
C ILE A 121 18.38 9.00 15.85
N ASN A 122 19.37 9.80 16.26
CA ASN A 122 20.48 9.40 17.12
C ASN A 122 21.24 8.17 16.60
N THR A 123 21.56 8.14 15.31
CA THR A 123 22.39 7.06 14.75
C THR A 123 23.77 7.03 15.42
N PRO A 124 24.22 5.90 15.99
CA PRO A 124 25.54 5.75 16.60
C PRO A 124 26.69 6.03 15.63
N ASP A 125 27.79 6.61 16.13
CA ASP A 125 28.95 7.01 15.32
C ASP A 125 29.60 5.85 14.56
N ASN A 126 29.58 4.64 15.12
CA ASN A 126 30.18 3.46 14.50
C ASN A 126 29.46 2.97 13.24
N ILE A 127 28.17 3.31 13.06
CA ILE A 127 27.39 2.94 11.86
C ILE A 127 26.95 4.15 11.04
N PHE A 128 27.31 5.36 11.45
CA PHE A 128 26.82 6.60 10.86
C PHE A 128 27.27 6.76 9.40
N ALA A 129 28.55 6.51 9.12
CA ALA A 129 29.09 6.67 7.76
C ALA A 129 28.47 5.68 6.76
N ASP A 130 28.33 4.42 7.17
CA ASP A 130 27.72 3.36 6.35
C ASP A 130 26.22 3.58 6.16
N GLY A 131 25.52 4.03 7.21
CA GLY A 131 24.12 4.41 7.11
C GLY A 131 23.90 5.61 6.19
N ASP A 132 24.76 6.63 6.22
CA ASP A 132 24.66 7.80 5.34
C ASP A 132 24.90 7.41 3.88
N LEU A 133 25.90 6.57 3.63
CA LEU A 133 26.17 6.03 2.30
C LEU A 133 24.97 5.24 1.76
N TYR A 134 24.43 4.32 2.57
CA TYR A 134 23.24 3.53 2.21
C TYR A 134 22.06 4.44 1.90
N LEU A 135 21.77 5.39 2.81
CA LEU A 135 20.62 6.27 2.70
C LEU A 135 20.72 7.17 1.47
N ARG A 136 21.91 7.70 1.15
CA ARG A 136 22.14 8.51 -0.05
C ARG A 136 21.88 7.73 -1.34
N ILE A 137 22.40 6.51 -1.44
CA ILE A 137 22.17 5.65 -2.61
C ILE A 137 20.68 5.30 -2.72
N TYR A 138 20.03 4.95 -1.61
CA TYR A 138 18.61 4.62 -1.56
C TYR A 138 17.72 5.82 -1.95
N ILE A 139 18.02 7.02 -1.44
CA ILE A 139 17.32 8.27 -1.81
C ILE A 139 17.50 8.58 -3.29
N GLY A 140 18.70 8.36 -3.86
CA GLY A 140 18.93 8.48 -5.29
C GLY A 140 17.99 7.59 -6.14
N GLY A 141 17.57 6.44 -5.59
CA GLY A 141 16.63 5.51 -6.22
C GLY A 141 15.15 5.88 -6.11
N PHE A 142 14.79 6.94 -5.38
CA PHE A 142 13.38 7.31 -5.14
C PHE A 142 12.60 7.56 -6.42
N VAL A 143 13.23 8.13 -7.45
CA VAL A 143 12.58 8.34 -8.74
C VAL A 143 12.07 7.01 -9.31
N PHE A 144 12.89 5.96 -9.27
CA PHE A 144 12.50 4.63 -9.76
C PHE A 144 11.44 3.99 -8.88
N LEU A 145 11.58 4.11 -7.56
CA LEU A 145 10.62 3.59 -6.60
C LEU A 145 9.22 4.19 -6.81
N PHE A 146 9.13 5.52 -6.95
CA PHE A 146 7.86 6.21 -7.16
C PHE A 146 7.23 5.84 -8.49
N LEU A 147 8.00 5.90 -9.58
CA LEU A 147 7.51 5.59 -10.92
C LEU A 147 7.07 4.11 -11.03
N TYR A 148 7.80 3.18 -10.41
CA TYR A 148 7.41 1.78 -10.34
C TYR A 148 6.10 1.57 -9.57
N ASN A 149 5.95 2.19 -8.40
CA ASN A 149 4.72 2.10 -7.60
C ASN A 149 3.52 2.68 -8.35
N VAL A 150 3.70 3.82 -9.02
CA VAL A 150 2.66 4.45 -9.83
C VAL A 150 2.30 3.57 -11.03
N ALA A 151 3.29 3.02 -11.75
CA ALA A 151 3.04 2.15 -12.89
C ALA A 151 2.29 0.88 -12.49
N THR A 152 2.66 0.24 -11.38
CA THR A 152 1.96 -0.94 -10.83
C THR A 152 0.54 -0.61 -10.36
N GLY A 153 0.32 0.58 -9.79
CA GLY A 153 -0.99 1.15 -9.53
C GLY A 153 -1.85 1.28 -10.77
N ILE A 154 -1.28 1.84 -11.84
CA ILE A 154 -1.97 2.01 -13.12
C ILE A 154 -2.36 0.65 -13.71
N PHE A 155 -1.47 -0.34 -13.73
CA PHE A 155 -1.82 -1.69 -14.18
C PHE A 155 -2.99 -2.28 -13.38
N THR A 156 -2.93 -2.16 -12.06
CA THR A 156 -4.00 -2.59 -11.14
C THR A 156 -5.32 -1.86 -11.46
N SER A 157 -5.25 -0.57 -11.74
CA SER A 157 -6.40 0.27 -12.09
C SER A 157 -7.05 -0.09 -13.43
N LEU A 158 -6.26 -0.63 -14.36
CA LEU A 158 -6.71 -1.16 -15.65
C LEU A 158 -7.18 -2.64 -15.54
N GLY A 159 -7.30 -3.18 -14.32
CA GLY A 159 -7.72 -4.55 -14.07
C GLY A 159 -6.65 -5.61 -14.34
N ASP A 160 -5.37 -5.21 -14.41
CA ASP A 160 -4.24 -6.11 -14.62
C ASP A 160 -3.40 -6.28 -13.34
N SER A 161 -3.69 -7.35 -12.59
CA SER A 161 -2.92 -7.72 -11.40
C SER A 161 -1.76 -8.68 -11.67
N LYS A 162 -1.65 -9.23 -12.89
CA LYS A 162 -0.62 -10.21 -13.24
C LYS A 162 0.68 -9.54 -13.65
N THR A 163 0.59 -8.45 -14.42
CA THR A 163 1.78 -7.71 -14.85
C THR A 163 2.61 -7.20 -13.67
N PRO A 164 2.03 -6.56 -12.62
CA PRO A 164 2.76 -6.20 -11.41
C PRO A 164 3.39 -7.41 -10.68
N LEU A 165 2.70 -8.55 -10.64
CA LEU A 165 3.23 -9.78 -10.02
C LEU A 165 4.50 -10.27 -10.74
N TYR A 166 4.49 -10.31 -12.08
CA TYR A 166 5.66 -10.73 -12.84
C TYR A 166 6.83 -9.78 -12.70
N PHE A 167 6.58 -8.46 -12.64
CA PHE A 167 7.64 -7.48 -12.35
C PHE A 167 8.21 -7.65 -10.96
N LEU A 168 7.36 -7.87 -9.95
CA LEU A 168 7.83 -8.11 -8.60
C LEU A 168 8.71 -9.37 -8.53
N ILE A 169 8.25 -10.50 -9.09
CA ILE A 169 9.03 -11.75 -9.12
C ILE A 169 10.38 -11.53 -9.82
N GLY A 170 10.37 -10.93 -11.02
CA GLY A 170 11.60 -10.65 -11.77
C GLY A 170 12.55 -9.71 -11.03
N SER A 171 12.01 -8.65 -10.42
CA SER A 171 12.79 -7.68 -9.63
C SER A 171 13.38 -8.31 -8.38
N SER A 172 12.64 -9.17 -7.68
CA SER A 172 13.11 -9.85 -6.47
C SER A 172 14.21 -10.87 -6.79
N ILE A 173 14.04 -11.67 -7.83
CA ILE A 173 15.07 -12.63 -8.28
C ILE A 173 16.31 -11.86 -8.76
N GLY A 174 16.12 -10.80 -9.54
CA GLY A 174 17.19 -9.92 -9.99
C GLY A 174 17.93 -9.28 -8.82
N ASN A 175 17.22 -8.83 -7.78
CA ASN A 175 17.85 -8.25 -6.60
C ASN A 175 18.72 -9.28 -5.86
N ILE A 176 18.18 -10.47 -5.56
CA ILE A 176 18.94 -11.55 -4.89
C ILE A 176 20.23 -11.89 -5.66
N PHE A 177 20.16 -11.92 -7.00
CA PHE A 177 21.34 -12.16 -7.82
C PHE A 177 22.36 -11.01 -7.74
N LEU A 178 21.90 -9.76 -7.78
CA LEU A 178 22.75 -8.58 -7.63
C LEU A 178 23.36 -8.46 -6.24
N ASP A 179 22.61 -8.78 -5.19
CA ASP A 179 23.13 -8.86 -3.81
C ASP A 179 24.24 -9.89 -3.71
N MET A 180 24.02 -11.09 -4.26
CA MET A 180 25.05 -12.13 -4.26
C MET A 180 26.30 -11.68 -5.02
N LEU A 181 26.14 -10.99 -6.14
CA LEU A 181 27.25 -10.46 -6.92
C LEU A 181 28.00 -9.34 -6.19
N PHE A 182 27.32 -8.31 -5.71
CA PHE A 182 27.96 -7.13 -5.14
C PHE A 182 28.44 -7.34 -3.71
N VAL A 183 27.71 -8.11 -2.92
CA VAL A 183 28.02 -8.35 -1.51
C VAL A 183 28.94 -9.56 -1.37
N ALA A 184 28.57 -10.71 -1.94
CA ALA A 184 29.32 -11.95 -1.72
C ALA A 184 30.55 -12.09 -2.63
N VAL A 185 30.53 -11.56 -3.87
CA VAL A 185 31.67 -11.65 -4.81
C VAL A 185 32.53 -10.40 -4.79
N PHE A 186 31.93 -9.20 -4.89
CA PHE A 186 32.71 -7.95 -4.94
C PHE A 186 33.05 -7.38 -3.56
N HIS A 187 32.46 -7.90 -2.48
CA HIS A 187 32.70 -7.47 -1.10
C HIS A 187 32.49 -5.96 -0.88
N TRP A 188 31.52 -5.36 -1.58
CA TRP A 188 31.19 -3.93 -1.43
C TRP A 188 30.43 -3.58 -0.15
N GLY A 189 30.22 -4.56 0.74
CA GLY A 189 29.53 -4.38 2.02
C GLY A 189 28.17 -3.70 1.85
N VAL A 190 27.93 -2.66 2.64
CA VAL A 190 26.68 -1.86 2.64
C VAL A 190 26.40 -1.20 1.29
N ALA A 191 27.43 -0.71 0.62
CA ALA A 191 27.29 -0.10 -0.70
C ALA A 191 26.77 -1.13 -1.73
N GLY A 192 27.22 -2.37 -1.63
CA GLY A 192 26.76 -3.48 -2.47
C GLY A 192 25.26 -3.72 -2.34
N VAL A 193 24.75 -3.80 -1.10
CA VAL A 193 23.31 -3.97 -0.81
C VAL A 193 22.49 -2.80 -1.39
N ALA A 194 22.97 -1.57 -1.20
CA ALA A 194 22.28 -0.38 -1.69
C ALA A 194 22.22 -0.33 -3.23
N TRP A 195 23.33 -0.64 -3.91
CA TRP A 195 23.41 -0.64 -5.37
C TRP A 195 22.62 -1.77 -6.01
N ALA A 196 22.59 -2.96 -5.39
CA ALA A 196 21.78 -4.08 -5.85
C ALA A 196 20.30 -3.69 -5.89
N THR A 197 19.80 -3.11 -4.80
CA THR A 197 18.42 -2.60 -4.70
C THR A 197 18.15 -1.49 -5.71
N PHE A 198 19.07 -0.53 -5.86
CA PHE A 198 18.93 0.58 -6.81
C PHE A 198 18.79 0.09 -8.25
N LEU A 199 19.66 -0.84 -8.68
CA LEU A 199 19.64 -1.38 -10.04
C LEU A 199 18.43 -2.27 -10.29
N ALA A 200 18.06 -3.14 -9.34
CA ALA A 200 16.88 -4.00 -9.46
C ALA A 200 15.60 -3.15 -9.63
N GLN A 201 15.43 -2.12 -8.79
CA GLN A 201 14.29 -1.20 -8.89
C GLN A 201 14.33 -0.36 -10.18
N GLY A 202 15.50 0.10 -10.60
CA GLY A 202 15.69 0.84 -11.85
C GLY A 202 15.25 0.03 -13.07
N ILE A 203 15.71 -1.22 -13.17
CA ILE A 203 15.33 -2.14 -14.26
C ILE A 203 13.82 -2.41 -14.21
N ALA A 204 13.26 -2.73 -13.04
CA ALA A 204 11.83 -2.98 -12.88
C ALA A 204 10.97 -1.76 -13.27
N CYS A 205 11.40 -0.55 -12.90
CA CYS A 205 10.76 0.70 -13.26
C CYS A 205 10.75 0.91 -14.78
N VAL A 206 11.92 0.79 -15.44
CA VAL A 206 12.02 0.98 -16.89
C VAL A 206 11.14 -0.02 -17.65
N LEU A 207 11.17 -1.30 -17.26
CA LEU A 207 10.34 -2.33 -17.87
C LEU A 207 8.85 -2.09 -17.65
N ALA A 208 8.45 -1.62 -16.45
CA ALA A 208 7.07 -1.26 -16.14
C ALA A 208 6.60 -0.08 -17.01
N LEU A 209 7.40 0.96 -17.18
CA LEU A 209 7.07 2.12 -18.01
C LEU A 209 6.98 1.77 -19.50
N ILE A 210 7.90 0.95 -20.02
CA ILE A 210 7.85 0.47 -21.42
C ILE A 210 6.57 -0.34 -21.66
N THR A 211 6.24 -1.24 -20.72
CA THR A 211 5.05 -2.09 -20.81
C THR A 211 3.76 -1.26 -20.70
N LEU A 212 3.76 -0.25 -19.83
CA LEU A 212 2.67 0.71 -19.69
C LEU A 212 2.46 1.49 -20.99
N LYS A 213 3.54 2.02 -21.59
CA LYS A 213 3.47 2.73 -22.87
C LYS A 213 2.87 1.86 -23.98
N LYS A 214 3.32 0.61 -24.12
CA LYS A 214 2.76 -0.35 -25.09
C LYS A 214 1.27 -0.62 -24.83
N ARG A 215 0.88 -0.74 -23.57
CA ARG A 215 -0.51 -0.99 -23.17
C ARG A 215 -1.42 0.21 -23.44
N LEU A 216 -0.96 1.42 -23.16
CA LEU A 216 -1.71 2.65 -23.47
C LEU A 216 -1.87 2.87 -24.97
N ALA A 217 -0.87 2.49 -25.77
CA ALA A 217 -0.95 2.55 -27.23
C ALA A 217 -2.04 1.61 -27.80
N SER A 218 -2.32 0.48 -27.11
CA SER A 218 -3.39 -0.44 -27.53
C SER A 218 -4.82 0.05 -27.24
N ILE A 219 -4.97 1.11 -26.44
CA ILE A 219 -6.28 1.70 -26.13
C ILE A 219 -6.53 2.83 -27.11
N HIS A 220 -7.47 2.66 -28.04
CA HIS A 220 -7.81 3.68 -29.03
C HIS A 220 -8.55 4.86 -28.38
N THR A 221 -8.24 6.08 -28.82
CA THR A 221 -8.92 7.31 -28.41
C THR A 221 -9.01 8.22 -29.63
N GLU A 222 -10.21 8.74 -29.92
CA GLU A 222 -10.47 9.60 -31.08
C GLU A 222 -9.69 10.92 -31.00
N GLU A 223 -9.58 11.48 -29.79
CA GLU A 223 -8.85 12.71 -29.53
C GLU A 223 -7.53 12.47 -28.78
N LYS A 224 -6.57 13.39 -28.98
CA LYS A 224 -5.30 13.38 -28.23
C LYS A 224 -5.57 13.78 -26.78
N ALA A 225 -5.13 12.91 -25.86
CA ALA A 225 -5.14 13.22 -24.43
C ALA A 225 -4.13 14.33 -24.12
N GLU A 226 -4.45 15.16 -23.13
CA GLU A 226 -3.55 16.19 -22.63
C GLU A 226 -2.35 15.54 -21.92
N VAL A 227 -1.16 16.11 -22.11
CA VAL A 227 0.06 15.62 -21.43
C VAL A 227 0.00 15.90 -19.93
N PHE A 228 -0.57 17.04 -19.53
CA PHE A 228 -0.72 17.43 -18.13
C PHE A 228 -1.93 18.33 -17.93
N SER A 229 -2.68 18.11 -16.84
CA SER A 229 -3.85 18.92 -16.49
C SER A 229 -3.88 19.28 -15.00
N TRP A 230 -3.87 20.57 -14.68
CA TRP A 230 -3.97 21.08 -13.30
C TRP A 230 -5.29 20.67 -12.62
N ASN A 231 -6.38 20.65 -13.38
CA ASN A 231 -7.68 20.20 -12.89
C ASN A 231 -7.65 18.71 -12.51
N MET A 232 -6.98 17.89 -13.34
CA MET A 232 -6.79 16.46 -13.06
C MET A 232 -5.89 16.25 -11.83
N LEU A 233 -4.80 17.00 -11.72
CA LEU A 233 -3.93 16.98 -10.55
C LEU A 233 -4.71 17.31 -9.27
N GLY A 234 -5.56 18.35 -9.29
CA GLY A 234 -6.40 18.70 -8.15
C GLY A 234 -7.33 17.56 -7.71
N LYS A 235 -7.88 16.78 -8.66
CA LYS A 235 -8.73 15.61 -8.36
C LYS A 235 -7.92 14.47 -7.77
N ILE A 236 -6.76 14.17 -8.34
CA ILE A 236 -5.84 13.15 -7.82
C ILE A 236 -5.41 13.51 -6.39
N SER A 237 -5.00 14.77 -6.17
CA SER A 237 -4.53 15.27 -4.87
C SER A 237 -5.60 15.18 -3.78
N ARG A 238 -6.89 15.35 -4.10
CA ARG A 238 -7.99 15.17 -3.12
C ARG A 238 -8.10 13.76 -2.56
N ILE A 239 -7.54 12.76 -3.24
CA ILE A 239 -7.50 11.36 -2.77
C ILE A 239 -6.10 11.03 -2.26
N ALA A 240 -5.06 11.39 -3.00
CA ALA A 240 -3.66 11.09 -2.67
C ALA A 240 -3.22 11.76 -1.36
N VAL A 241 -3.50 13.05 -1.14
CA VAL A 241 -3.05 13.77 0.07
C VAL A 241 -3.61 13.14 1.35
N PRO A 242 -4.93 12.89 1.47
CA PRO A 242 -5.47 12.09 2.56
C PRO A 242 -4.82 10.72 2.77
N SER A 243 -4.53 9.98 1.69
CA SER A 243 -3.88 8.67 1.78
C SER A 243 -2.42 8.76 2.23
N ILE A 244 -1.68 9.78 1.78
CA ILE A 244 -0.32 10.06 2.25
C ILE A 244 -0.35 10.40 3.74
N LEU A 245 -1.24 11.31 4.15
CA LEU A 245 -1.39 11.67 5.57
C LEU A 245 -1.72 10.45 6.41
N GLN A 246 -2.69 9.64 6.00
CA GLN A 246 -3.04 8.39 6.66
C GLN A 246 -1.82 7.49 6.84
N GLN A 247 -1.02 7.29 5.78
CA GLN A 247 0.15 6.41 5.84
C GLN A 247 1.25 6.96 6.75
N SER A 248 1.49 8.27 6.73
CA SER A 248 2.42 8.93 7.65
C SER A 248 1.98 8.79 9.12
N PHE A 249 0.68 8.93 9.37
CA PHE A 249 0.11 8.79 10.69
C PHE A 249 0.22 7.35 11.23
N ILE A 250 0.03 6.33 10.38
CA ILE A 250 0.30 4.93 10.75
C ILE A 250 1.76 4.77 11.22
N SER A 251 2.71 5.33 10.47
CA SER A 251 4.14 5.28 10.84
C SER A 251 4.41 5.96 12.18
N ILE A 252 3.87 7.17 12.39
CA ILE A 252 4.00 7.91 13.66
C ILE A 252 3.39 7.13 14.82
N GLY A 253 2.18 6.57 14.64
CA GLY A 253 1.53 5.77 15.68
C GLY A 253 2.32 4.52 16.05
N ASN A 254 2.98 3.88 15.08
CA ASN A 254 3.87 2.76 15.35
C ASN A 254 5.10 3.18 16.18
N ILE A 255 5.65 4.38 15.96
CA ILE A 255 6.76 4.92 16.77
C ILE A 255 6.34 5.07 18.24
N PHE A 256 5.16 5.65 18.49
CA PHE A 256 4.63 5.79 19.86
C PHE A 256 4.43 4.42 20.55
N ILE A 257 3.85 3.45 19.85
CA ILE A 257 3.66 2.10 20.39
C ILE A 257 5.01 1.42 20.64
N GLN A 258 5.96 1.53 19.72
CA GLN A 258 7.30 0.98 19.88
C GLN A 258 8.04 1.61 21.07
N GLY A 259 7.96 2.94 21.23
CA GLY A 259 8.54 3.65 22.37
C GLY A 259 7.98 3.16 23.71
N LEU A 260 6.67 2.90 23.78
CA LEU A 260 6.05 2.32 24.96
C LEU A 260 6.55 0.89 25.24
N ILE A 261 6.66 0.05 24.21
CA ILE A 261 7.15 -1.33 24.33
C ILE A 261 8.61 -1.38 24.80
N ASN A 262 9.44 -0.43 24.36
CA ASN A 262 10.84 -0.36 24.75
C ASN A 262 11.03 -0.17 26.28
N SER A 263 10.02 0.34 26.99
CA SER A 263 10.07 0.48 28.45
C SER A 263 9.91 -0.85 29.22
N PHE A 264 9.48 -1.93 28.55
CA PHE A 264 9.25 -3.26 29.15
C PHE A 264 10.44 -4.23 29.04
N GLY A 265 11.59 -3.76 28.54
CA GLY A 265 12.84 -4.52 28.49
C GLY A 265 13.08 -5.31 27.20
N SER A 266 14.34 -5.72 27.01
CA SER A 266 14.85 -6.30 25.75
C SER A 266 14.16 -7.61 25.33
N SER A 267 13.81 -8.48 26.28
CA SER A 267 13.09 -9.73 25.98
C SER A 267 11.68 -9.48 25.41
N VAL A 268 10.96 -8.49 25.94
CA VAL A 268 9.63 -8.11 25.43
C VAL A 268 9.75 -7.52 24.03
N ILE A 269 10.75 -6.66 23.82
CA ILE A 269 11.05 -6.07 22.50
C ILE A 269 11.31 -7.20 21.49
N ALA A 270 12.18 -8.15 21.81
CA ALA A 270 12.51 -9.25 20.90
C ALA A 270 11.27 -10.09 20.52
N GLY A 271 10.44 -10.45 21.52
CA GLY A 271 9.20 -11.19 21.31
C GLY A 271 8.20 -10.45 20.42
N TYR A 272 8.00 -9.16 20.70
CA TYR A 272 7.14 -8.30 19.90
C TYR A 272 7.68 -8.12 18.47
N SER A 273 8.98 -7.89 18.29
CA SER A 273 9.58 -7.68 16.97
C SER A 273 9.40 -8.89 16.05
N ALA A 274 9.47 -10.12 16.57
CA ALA A 274 9.16 -11.31 15.77
C ALA A 274 7.65 -11.40 15.47
N ALA A 275 6.81 -11.19 16.48
CA ALA A 275 5.36 -11.30 16.35
C ALA A 275 4.76 -10.22 15.41
N VAL A 276 5.30 -9.01 15.42
CA VAL A 276 4.83 -7.90 14.58
C VAL A 276 5.20 -8.13 13.11
N LYS A 277 6.29 -8.85 12.79
CA LYS A 277 6.63 -9.25 11.42
C LYS A 277 5.56 -10.19 10.84
N LEU A 278 5.17 -11.21 11.60
CA LEU A 278 4.08 -12.13 11.25
C LEU A 278 2.75 -11.37 11.10
N ASN A 279 2.44 -10.48 12.05
CA ASN A 279 1.25 -9.66 11.98
C ASN A 279 1.23 -8.74 10.75
N THR A 280 2.36 -8.10 10.43
CA THR A 280 2.49 -7.24 9.24
C THR A 280 2.19 -8.03 7.97
N PHE A 281 2.67 -9.28 7.86
CA PHE A 281 2.36 -10.13 6.73
C PHE A 281 0.85 -10.37 6.57
N ALA A 282 0.14 -10.70 7.64
CA ALA A 282 -1.31 -10.87 7.61
C ALA A 282 -2.03 -9.55 7.23
N ILE A 283 -1.68 -8.43 7.86
CA ILE A 283 -2.33 -7.13 7.63
C ILE A 283 -2.07 -6.59 6.22
N THR A 284 -0.84 -6.71 5.70
CA THR A 284 -0.51 -6.29 4.32
C THR A 284 -1.26 -7.15 3.29
N SER A 285 -1.44 -8.44 3.58
CA SER A 285 -2.24 -9.34 2.74
C SER A 285 -3.70 -8.90 2.65
N LEU A 286 -4.33 -8.63 3.80
CA LEU A 286 -5.72 -8.17 3.86
C LEU A 286 -5.89 -6.77 3.25
N THR A 287 -4.90 -5.89 3.46
CA THR A 287 -4.88 -4.54 2.88
C THR A 287 -4.82 -4.59 1.36
N THR A 288 -4.04 -5.53 0.81
CA THR A 288 -3.93 -5.75 -0.64
C THR A 288 -5.25 -6.23 -1.24
N LEU A 289 -5.98 -7.12 -0.56
CA LEU A 289 -7.35 -7.47 -0.96
C LEU A 289 -8.27 -6.25 -0.91
N GLY A 290 -8.14 -5.38 0.11
CA GLY A 290 -8.90 -4.14 0.23
C GLY A 290 -8.62 -3.15 -0.91
N ASN A 291 -7.37 -3.06 -1.38
CA ASN A 291 -6.99 -2.28 -2.56
C ASN A 291 -7.58 -2.88 -3.85
N GLY A 292 -7.65 -4.22 -3.93
CA GLY A 292 -8.35 -4.93 -5.00
C GLY A 292 -9.85 -4.60 -5.03
N THR A 293 -10.50 -4.64 -3.87
CA THR A 293 -11.90 -4.22 -3.68
C THR A 293 -12.10 -2.75 -4.06
N SER A 294 -11.14 -1.89 -3.73
CA SER A 294 -11.18 -0.47 -4.09
C SER A 294 -11.14 -0.25 -5.59
N SER A 295 -10.25 -0.93 -6.32
CA SER A 295 -10.18 -0.85 -7.78
C SER A 295 -11.44 -1.41 -8.45
N PHE A 296 -11.96 -2.53 -7.94
CA PHE A 296 -13.22 -3.11 -8.42
C PHE A 296 -14.41 -2.16 -8.20
N ALA A 297 -14.54 -1.59 -6.99
CA ALA A 297 -15.60 -0.64 -6.67
C ALA A 297 -15.47 0.62 -7.53
N ALA A 298 -14.27 1.17 -7.67
CA ALA A 298 -13.99 2.34 -8.50
C ALA A 298 -14.39 2.14 -9.97
N GLN A 299 -14.02 1.01 -10.59
CA GLN A 299 -14.43 0.71 -11.97
C GLN A 299 -15.95 0.54 -12.12
N ASN A 300 -16.59 -0.19 -11.20
CA ASN A 300 -18.04 -0.43 -11.29
C ASN A 300 -18.85 0.84 -11.00
N LEU A 301 -18.39 1.70 -10.10
CA LEU A 301 -18.97 3.03 -9.89
C LEU A 301 -18.76 3.93 -11.09
N GLY A 302 -17.57 3.91 -11.70
CA GLY A 302 -17.30 4.63 -12.94
C GLY A 302 -18.22 4.20 -14.08
N ALA A 303 -18.62 2.93 -14.12
CA ALA A 303 -19.54 2.38 -15.10
C ALA A 303 -21.04 2.52 -14.74
N GLY A 304 -21.40 3.25 -13.68
CA GLY A 304 -22.78 3.39 -13.19
C GLY A 304 -23.39 2.11 -12.56
N LYS A 305 -22.60 1.04 -12.37
CA LYS A 305 -23.08 -0.28 -11.93
C LYS A 305 -23.03 -0.45 -10.41
N GLN A 306 -23.80 0.35 -9.67
CA GLN A 306 -23.80 0.34 -8.19
C GLN A 306 -24.16 -1.02 -7.58
N GLU A 307 -25.11 -1.76 -8.17
CA GLU A 307 -25.51 -3.09 -7.66
C GLU A 307 -24.33 -4.07 -7.65
N ARG A 308 -23.45 -3.98 -8.65
CA ARG A 308 -22.25 -4.82 -8.72
C ARG A 308 -21.25 -4.48 -7.63
N VAL A 309 -21.22 -3.24 -7.13
CA VAL A 309 -20.37 -2.84 -6.01
C VAL A 309 -20.81 -3.57 -4.74
N GLU A 310 -22.11 -3.67 -4.47
CA GLU A 310 -22.63 -4.40 -3.31
C GLU A 310 -22.35 -5.91 -3.41
N GLN A 311 -22.54 -6.50 -4.60
CA GLN A 311 -22.20 -7.90 -4.86
C GLN A 311 -20.69 -8.14 -4.72
N GLY A 312 -19.87 -7.21 -5.23
CA GLY A 312 -18.41 -7.21 -5.12
C GLY A 312 -17.94 -7.11 -3.67
N PHE A 313 -18.56 -6.26 -2.86
CA PHE A 313 -18.28 -6.16 -1.42
C PHE A 313 -18.51 -7.51 -0.73
N ARG A 314 -19.66 -8.16 -0.93
CA ARG A 314 -19.94 -9.49 -0.35
C ARG A 314 -18.93 -10.54 -0.81
N ALA A 315 -18.58 -10.53 -2.10
CA ALA A 315 -17.57 -11.43 -2.66
C ALA A 315 -16.16 -11.19 -2.09
N SER A 316 -15.82 -9.92 -1.85
CA SER A 316 -14.54 -9.51 -1.27
C SER A 316 -14.42 -9.94 0.19
N VAL A 317 -15.48 -9.76 0.97
CA VAL A 317 -15.56 -10.23 2.36
C VAL A 317 -15.41 -11.74 2.40
N LYS A 318 -16.12 -12.48 1.54
CA LYS A 318 -15.99 -13.94 1.48
C LYS A 318 -14.54 -14.38 1.18
N LEU A 319 -13.88 -13.74 0.21
CA LEU A 319 -12.47 -14.03 -0.10
C LEU A 319 -11.54 -13.70 1.07
N ALA A 320 -11.73 -12.52 1.67
CA ALA A 320 -10.93 -12.06 2.79
C ALA A 320 -11.06 -13.01 3.98
N LEU A 321 -12.27 -13.46 4.33
CA LEU A 321 -12.50 -14.44 5.38
C LEU A 321 -11.82 -15.77 5.09
N ILE A 322 -11.89 -16.28 3.85
CA ILE A 322 -11.20 -17.52 3.44
C ILE A 322 -9.68 -17.39 3.63
N ILE A 323 -9.10 -16.24 3.28
CA ILE A 323 -7.66 -15.98 3.45
C ILE A 323 -7.29 -15.73 4.92
N THR A 324 -8.20 -15.17 5.73
CA THR A 324 -7.97 -14.93 7.15
C THR A 324 -7.90 -16.24 7.96
N VAL A 325 -8.71 -17.25 7.63
CA VAL A 325 -8.73 -18.55 8.33
C VAL A 325 -7.35 -19.18 8.50
N PRO A 326 -6.52 -19.36 7.44
CA PRO A 326 -5.19 -19.95 7.60
C PRO A 326 -4.25 -19.06 8.43
N PHE A 327 -4.32 -17.72 8.31
CA PHE A 327 -3.53 -16.82 9.17
C PHE A 327 -3.93 -16.98 10.65
N PHE A 328 -5.23 -17.00 10.94
CA PHE A 328 -5.74 -17.23 12.28
C PHE A 328 -5.29 -18.58 12.82
N ALA A 329 -5.50 -19.67 12.06
CA ALA A 329 -5.14 -21.01 12.49
C ALA A 329 -3.63 -21.14 12.77
N ALA A 330 -2.80 -20.62 11.85
CA ALA A 330 -1.35 -20.66 11.98
C ALA A 330 -0.84 -19.84 13.18
N PHE A 331 -1.38 -18.64 13.41
CA PHE A 331 -0.84 -17.74 14.44
C PHE A 331 -1.45 -17.99 15.82
N PHE A 332 -2.71 -18.44 15.89
CA PHE A 332 -3.36 -18.75 17.14
C PHE A 332 -2.87 -20.11 17.70
N PHE A 333 -3.05 -21.18 16.92
CA PHE A 333 -2.68 -22.54 17.35
C PHE A 333 -1.18 -22.83 17.16
N GLY A 334 -0.57 -22.32 16.10
CA GLY A 334 0.84 -22.51 15.76
C GLY A 334 1.77 -21.38 16.17
N SER A 335 1.36 -20.48 17.08
CA SER A 335 2.12 -19.28 17.50
C SER A 335 3.59 -19.58 17.77
N HIS A 336 3.87 -20.62 18.55
CA HIS A 336 5.22 -21.00 18.94
C HIS A 336 6.09 -21.41 17.73
N ALA A 337 5.56 -22.27 16.85
CA ALA A 337 6.25 -22.72 15.64
C ALA A 337 6.47 -21.59 14.62
N MET A 338 5.56 -20.61 14.56
CA MET A 338 5.72 -19.46 13.68
C MET A 338 6.77 -18.47 14.22
N LEU A 339 6.84 -18.31 15.54
CA LEU A 339 7.83 -17.43 16.18
C LEU A 339 9.24 -18.03 16.14
N SER A 340 9.38 -19.36 16.24
CA SER A 340 10.68 -20.02 16.16
C SER A 340 11.36 -19.88 14.79
N LEU A 341 10.62 -19.50 13.74
CA LEU A 341 11.19 -19.13 12.43
C LEU A 341 12.05 -17.84 12.50
N PHE A 342 11.79 -16.98 13.47
CA PHE A 342 12.44 -15.67 13.61
C PHE A 342 13.27 -15.52 14.88
N MET A 343 13.19 -16.50 15.79
CA MET A 343 13.78 -16.42 17.12
C MET A 343 14.33 -17.78 17.53
N ASN A 344 15.54 -17.81 18.07
CA ASN A 344 16.06 -18.99 18.75
C ASN A 344 15.39 -19.13 20.14
N GLU A 345 15.24 -20.37 20.64
CA GLU A 345 14.53 -20.69 21.89
C GLU A 345 15.17 -20.15 23.18
N GLY A 346 16.30 -19.44 23.10
CA GLY A 346 17.12 -19.03 24.23
C GLY A 346 16.50 -18.00 25.20
N SER A 347 15.33 -17.42 24.91
CA SER A 347 14.62 -16.51 25.83
C SER A 347 13.13 -16.84 25.93
N THR A 348 12.76 -17.58 26.99
CA THR A 348 11.38 -17.99 27.28
C THR A 348 10.41 -16.79 27.32
N ILE A 349 10.84 -15.68 27.94
CA ILE A 349 10.03 -14.45 28.06
C ILE A 349 9.71 -13.85 26.69
N ALA A 350 10.68 -13.85 25.77
CA ALA A 350 10.48 -13.31 24.43
C ALA A 350 9.48 -14.15 23.64
N MET A 351 9.59 -15.47 23.74
CA MET A 351 8.67 -16.40 23.09
C MET A 351 7.25 -16.32 23.66
N GLU A 352 7.11 -16.21 24.98
CA GLU A 352 5.81 -16.01 25.65
C GLU A 352 5.16 -14.69 25.24
N THR A 353 5.94 -13.60 25.20
CA THR A 353 5.46 -12.28 24.78
C THR A 353 4.93 -12.31 23.35
N GLY A 354 5.70 -12.87 22.42
CA GLY A 354 5.28 -12.99 21.02
C GLY A 354 4.03 -13.87 20.87
N THR A 355 3.98 -14.98 21.62
CA THR A 355 2.84 -15.92 21.62
C THR A 355 1.57 -15.24 22.14
N GLN A 356 1.69 -14.49 23.24
CA GLN A 356 0.59 -13.73 23.82
C GLN A 356 0.04 -12.70 22.82
N PHE A 357 0.92 -11.94 22.18
CA PHE A 357 0.52 -10.96 21.16
C PHE A 357 -0.25 -11.62 20.01
N LEU A 358 0.29 -12.69 19.40
CA LEU A 358 -0.36 -13.36 18.28
C LEU A 358 -1.72 -13.95 18.66
N ARG A 359 -1.84 -14.56 19.85
CA ARG A 359 -3.12 -15.13 20.32
C ARG A 359 -4.17 -14.07 20.62
N ILE A 360 -3.77 -12.88 21.08
CA ILE A 360 -4.69 -11.76 21.31
C ILE A 360 -5.15 -11.15 19.98
N VAL A 361 -4.23 -10.94 19.02
CA VAL A 361 -4.50 -10.15 17.81
C VAL A 361 -5.11 -10.98 16.68
N SER A 362 -4.66 -12.23 16.49
CA SER A 362 -5.07 -13.06 15.34
C SER A 362 -6.59 -13.35 15.24
N PRO A 363 -7.38 -13.52 16.32
CA PRO A 363 -8.83 -13.63 16.20
C PRO A 363 -9.48 -12.37 15.60
N PHE A 364 -8.87 -11.20 15.79
CA PHE A 364 -9.38 -9.94 15.28
C PHE A 364 -8.98 -9.68 13.82
N TYR A 365 -8.27 -10.60 13.18
CA TYR A 365 -8.06 -10.56 11.73
C TYR A 365 -9.39 -10.65 10.95
N PHE A 366 -10.39 -11.34 11.51
CA PHE A 366 -11.74 -11.36 10.93
C PHE A 366 -12.35 -9.95 10.93
N VAL A 367 -12.19 -9.20 12.03
CA VAL A 367 -12.70 -7.83 12.19
C VAL A 367 -12.00 -6.86 11.25
N ILE A 368 -10.66 -6.85 11.24
CA ILE A 368 -9.90 -5.94 10.38
C ILE A 368 -10.09 -6.27 8.90
N SER A 369 -10.30 -7.54 8.53
CA SER A 369 -10.59 -7.92 7.15
C SER A 369 -11.88 -7.27 6.65
N LEU A 370 -12.93 -7.27 7.47
CA LEU A 370 -14.21 -6.64 7.14
C LEU A 370 -14.10 -5.12 7.04
N LYS A 371 -13.35 -4.51 7.97
CA LYS A 371 -13.01 -3.07 7.93
C LYS A 371 -12.33 -2.70 6.63
N LEU A 372 -11.29 -3.43 6.24
CA LEU A 372 -10.50 -3.17 5.04
C LEU A 372 -11.30 -3.34 3.75
N MET A 373 -12.27 -4.26 3.70
CA MET A 373 -13.17 -4.38 2.55
C MET A 373 -14.12 -3.18 2.46
N ALA A 374 -14.67 -2.73 3.59
CA ALA A 374 -15.57 -1.57 3.62
C ALA A 374 -14.82 -0.28 3.23
N ASP A 375 -13.62 -0.10 3.77
CA ASP A 375 -12.70 0.97 3.37
C ASP A 375 -12.31 0.90 1.90
N GLY A 376 -12.15 -0.29 1.35
CA GLY A 376 -11.93 -0.49 -0.08
C GLY A 376 -13.04 0.17 -0.90
N VAL A 377 -14.30 -0.10 -0.55
CA VAL A 377 -15.46 0.51 -1.23
C VAL A 377 -15.52 2.02 -1.01
N LEU A 378 -15.37 2.50 0.23
CA LEU A 378 -15.40 3.95 0.53
C LEU A 378 -14.30 4.71 -0.23
N ARG A 379 -13.08 4.17 -0.27
CA ARG A 379 -11.98 4.73 -1.05
C ARG A 379 -12.25 4.67 -2.55
N GLY A 380 -12.76 3.54 -3.05
CA GLY A 380 -13.07 3.36 -4.48
C GLY A 380 -14.16 4.33 -4.97
N ALA A 381 -15.06 4.74 -4.08
CA ALA A 381 -16.06 5.77 -4.34
C ALA A 381 -15.54 7.21 -4.21
N GLY A 382 -14.30 7.41 -3.76
CA GLY A 382 -13.76 8.73 -3.44
C GLY A 382 -14.35 9.35 -2.16
N ALA A 383 -15.03 8.57 -1.32
CA ALA A 383 -15.63 9.01 -0.04
C ALA A 383 -14.56 9.16 1.07
N MET A 384 -13.52 9.95 0.79
CA MET A 384 -12.31 10.05 1.62
C MET A 384 -12.59 10.59 3.02
N LYS A 385 -13.59 11.46 3.22
CA LYS A 385 -13.95 11.96 4.56
C LYS A 385 -14.36 10.81 5.49
N SER A 386 -15.26 9.95 5.05
CA SER A 386 -15.73 8.79 5.84
C SER A 386 -14.61 7.79 6.09
N PHE A 387 -13.80 7.51 5.07
CA PHE A 387 -12.63 6.63 5.18
C PHE A 387 -11.59 7.17 6.18
N MET A 388 -11.30 8.47 6.13
CA MET A 388 -10.39 9.14 7.06
C MET A 388 -10.93 9.08 8.48
N ILE A 389 -12.20 9.41 8.71
CA ILE A 389 -12.79 9.35 10.07
C ILE A 389 -12.58 7.96 10.67
N ALA A 390 -12.95 6.90 9.96
CA ALA A 390 -12.79 5.53 10.47
C ALA A 390 -11.32 5.18 10.75
N THR A 391 -10.39 5.59 9.88
CA THR A 391 -8.96 5.23 10.01
C THR A 391 -8.22 6.07 11.06
N PHE A 392 -8.51 7.36 11.17
CA PHE A 392 -7.94 8.19 12.22
C PHE A 392 -8.48 7.80 13.59
N THR A 393 -9.77 7.47 13.69
CA THR A 393 -10.33 6.93 14.94
C THR A 393 -9.61 5.65 15.38
N ASP A 394 -9.36 4.70 14.46
CA ASP A 394 -8.54 3.51 14.75
C ASP A 394 -7.19 3.89 15.36
N LEU A 395 -6.46 4.76 14.66
CA LEU A 395 -5.10 5.11 15.02
C LEU A 395 -5.00 5.86 16.35
N PHE A 396 -5.84 6.87 16.57
CA PHE A 396 -5.85 7.65 17.81
C PHE A 396 -6.26 6.77 19.00
N LEU A 397 -7.32 5.97 18.85
CA LEU A 397 -7.75 5.06 19.90
C LEU A 397 -6.67 4.04 20.21
N ARG A 398 -6.03 3.46 19.19
CA ARG A 398 -4.97 2.47 19.39
C ARG A 398 -3.80 3.03 20.20
N VAL A 399 -3.36 4.25 19.94
CA VAL A 399 -2.28 4.91 20.71
C VAL A 399 -2.76 5.23 22.12
N ILE A 400 -3.90 5.93 22.27
CA ILE A 400 -4.44 6.32 23.58
C ILE A 400 -4.68 5.11 24.48
N LEU A 401 -5.33 4.07 23.95
CA LEU A 401 -5.61 2.85 24.68
C LEU A 401 -4.34 2.06 25.01
N ALA A 402 -3.31 2.09 24.16
CA ALA A 402 -2.04 1.44 24.47
C ALA A 402 -1.43 2.05 25.75
N PHE A 403 -1.34 3.38 25.84
CA PHE A 403 -0.82 4.06 27.03
C PHE A 403 -1.72 3.92 28.26
N LEU A 404 -3.05 4.01 28.11
CA LEU A 404 -3.96 3.89 29.25
C LEU A 404 -4.01 2.47 29.80
N LEU A 405 -4.15 1.46 28.93
CA LEU A 405 -4.25 0.07 29.35
C LEU A 405 -2.90 -0.50 29.81
N SER A 406 -1.78 0.01 29.30
CA SER A 406 -0.46 -0.45 29.75
C SER A 406 -0.19 -0.14 31.22
N VAL A 407 -0.75 0.93 31.77
CA VAL A 407 -0.62 1.27 33.20
C VAL A 407 -1.23 0.19 34.09
N ARG A 408 -2.38 -0.39 33.69
CA ARG A 408 -3.10 -1.38 34.52
C ARG A 408 -2.78 -2.84 34.19
N PHE A 409 -2.51 -3.13 32.92
CA PHE A 409 -2.37 -4.48 32.38
C PHE A 409 -0.99 -4.77 31.78
N GLY A 410 -0.02 -3.85 31.90
CA GLY A 410 1.32 -4.01 31.35
C GLY A 410 1.32 -4.21 29.83
N THR A 411 2.14 -5.12 29.33
CA THR A 411 2.26 -5.44 27.90
C THR A 411 0.95 -5.90 27.28
N MET A 412 0.13 -6.64 28.02
CA MET A 412 -1.20 -7.10 27.57
C MET A 412 -2.14 -5.93 27.23
N GLY A 413 -2.05 -4.82 27.97
CA GLY A 413 -2.81 -3.61 27.68
C GLY A 413 -2.48 -3.01 26.32
N ILE A 414 -1.20 -3.07 25.93
CA ILE A 414 -0.73 -2.64 24.59
C ILE A 414 -1.33 -3.55 23.51
N TRP A 415 -1.35 -4.86 23.74
CA TRP A 415 -1.89 -5.82 22.76
C TRP A 415 -3.39 -5.66 22.54
N LEU A 416 -4.14 -5.37 23.62
CA LEU A 416 -5.59 -5.17 23.58
C LEU A 416 -6.01 -3.88 22.85
N SER A 417 -5.11 -2.87 22.76
CA SER A 417 -5.44 -1.62 22.07
C SER A 417 -5.71 -1.83 20.57
N TRP A 418 -5.10 -2.85 19.96
CA TRP A 418 -5.25 -3.18 18.54
C TRP A 418 -6.65 -3.74 18.22
N PRO A 419 -7.10 -4.86 18.84
CA PRO A 419 -8.47 -5.35 18.73
C PRO A 419 -9.57 -4.32 18.96
N ILE A 420 -9.42 -3.48 20.00
CA ILE A 420 -10.43 -2.49 20.35
C ILE A 420 -10.51 -1.42 19.25
N GLY A 421 -9.36 -0.88 18.82
CA GLY A 421 -9.28 0.08 17.72
C GLY A 421 -9.90 -0.47 16.44
N TRP A 422 -9.51 -1.69 16.04
CA TRP A 422 -10.02 -2.35 14.85
C TRP A 422 -11.53 -2.58 14.89
N THR A 423 -12.08 -2.94 16.06
CA THR A 423 -13.52 -3.19 16.22
C THR A 423 -14.33 -1.91 16.06
N ILE A 424 -13.90 -0.82 16.70
CA ILE A 424 -14.57 0.49 16.61
C ILE A 424 -14.46 1.03 15.17
N ALA A 425 -13.28 0.97 14.58
CA ALA A 425 -13.06 1.42 13.21
C ALA A 425 -13.83 0.59 12.17
N MET A 426 -13.94 -0.73 12.38
CA MET A 426 -14.78 -1.62 11.58
C MET A 426 -16.24 -1.20 11.65
N ALA A 427 -16.77 -0.95 12.84
CA ALA A 427 -18.15 -0.51 13.03
C ALA A 427 -18.41 0.82 12.30
N LEU A 428 -17.51 1.80 12.39
CA LEU A 428 -17.61 3.07 11.67
C LEU A 428 -17.58 2.88 10.15
N SER A 429 -16.66 2.05 9.64
CA SER A 429 -16.51 1.80 8.19
C SER A 429 -17.76 1.12 7.62
N LEU A 430 -18.31 0.14 8.34
CA LEU A 430 -19.56 -0.51 7.96
C LEU A 430 -20.77 0.42 8.09
N PHE A 431 -20.81 1.29 9.09
CA PHE A 431 -21.86 2.29 9.25
C PHE A 431 -21.88 3.23 8.04
N PHE A 432 -20.73 3.79 7.64
CA PHE A 432 -20.65 4.65 6.46
C PHE A 432 -20.97 3.90 5.16
N TYR A 433 -20.54 2.65 5.03
CA TYR A 433 -20.93 1.80 3.91
C TYR A 433 -22.44 1.60 3.84
N LYS A 434 -23.10 1.22 4.95
CA LYS A 434 -24.54 0.99 5.01
C LYS A 434 -25.37 2.26 4.82
N LYS A 435 -24.87 3.42 5.29
CA LYS A 435 -25.49 4.73 5.06
C LYS A 435 -25.48 5.14 3.58
N GLY A 436 -24.72 4.44 2.73
CA GLY A 436 -24.71 4.68 1.29
C GLY A 436 -23.89 5.92 0.88
N VAL A 437 -22.96 6.38 1.73
CA VAL A 437 -22.10 7.55 1.41
C VAL A 437 -21.28 7.31 0.14
N TRP A 438 -21.03 6.05 -0.20
CA TRP A 438 -20.34 5.64 -1.42
C TRP A 438 -21.21 5.78 -2.69
N LYS A 439 -22.55 5.86 -2.57
CA LYS A 439 -23.47 6.04 -3.70
C LYS A 439 -23.51 7.48 -4.21
N THR A 440 -23.15 8.44 -3.35
CA THR A 440 -23.10 9.88 -3.64
C THR A 440 -21.67 10.41 -3.80
N GLY A 441 -20.72 9.52 -4.10
CA GLY A 441 -19.30 9.85 -4.25
C GLY A 441 -19.01 10.93 -5.31
N SER A 442 -17.80 11.50 -5.28
CA SER A 442 -17.40 12.63 -6.12
C SER A 442 -17.47 12.38 -7.63
N PHE A 443 -17.48 11.10 -8.05
CA PHE A 443 -17.61 10.72 -9.46
C PHE A 443 -19.06 10.79 -9.94
N THR A 444 -20.01 10.22 -9.18
CA THR A 444 -21.47 10.25 -9.47
C THR A 444 -22.04 11.66 -9.58
N ALA A 445 -21.61 12.59 -8.71
CA ALA A 445 -22.04 13.99 -8.81
C ALA A 445 -21.53 14.70 -10.06
N ARG A 446 -20.45 14.20 -10.69
CA ARG A 446 -19.89 14.76 -11.91
C ARG A 446 -20.47 14.09 -13.16
N GLU A 447 -20.84 12.82 -13.09
CA GLU A 447 -21.67 12.14 -14.10
C GLU A 447 -22.97 12.93 -14.28
N GLU A 448 -23.67 13.27 -13.19
CA GLU A 448 -24.87 14.12 -13.25
C GLU A 448 -24.61 15.52 -13.86
N GLN A 449 -23.42 16.10 -13.65
CA GLN A 449 -23.07 17.42 -14.20
C GLN A 449 -22.64 17.35 -15.67
N MET A 450 -21.93 16.29 -16.08
CA MET A 450 -21.48 16.11 -17.45
C MET A 450 -22.62 15.61 -18.35
N GLU A 451 -23.48 14.74 -17.83
CA GLU A 451 -24.73 14.34 -18.49
C GLU A 451 -25.67 15.55 -18.66
N LYS A 452 -25.78 16.43 -17.64
CA LYS A 452 -26.49 17.71 -17.81
C LYS A 452 -25.85 18.63 -18.85
N ALA A 453 -24.51 18.73 -18.88
CA ALA A 453 -23.80 19.58 -19.84
C ALA A 453 -23.87 19.05 -21.28
N ASP A 454 -23.90 17.73 -21.48
CA ASP A 454 -24.09 17.12 -22.80
C ASP A 454 -25.57 17.22 -23.24
N MET A 455 -26.54 17.05 -22.33
CA MET A 455 -27.95 17.34 -22.62
C MET A 455 -28.20 18.81 -22.96
N GLU A 456 -27.47 19.75 -22.33
CA GLU A 456 -27.53 21.18 -22.65
C GLU A 456 -26.83 21.55 -23.98
N ARG A 457 -26.01 20.65 -24.56
CA ARG A 457 -25.40 20.82 -25.90
C ARG A 457 -26.25 20.27 -27.04
N GLU A 458 -27.24 19.43 -26.76
CA GLU A 458 -28.13 18.84 -27.78
C GLU A 458 -29.26 19.74 -28.34
N PRO A 459 -29.65 20.93 -27.80
CA PRO A 459 -30.75 21.68 -28.42
C PRO A 459 -30.35 22.57 -29.61
N GLU A 460 -29.06 22.77 -29.93
CA GLU A 460 -28.65 23.72 -30.99
C GLU A 460 -28.63 23.14 -32.42
N ASN A 461 -28.76 21.83 -32.62
CA ASN A 461 -28.72 21.21 -33.97
C ASN A 461 -30.06 20.64 -34.46
N ALA A 462 -31.18 20.88 -33.78
CA ALA A 462 -32.49 20.31 -34.15
C ALA A 462 -33.34 21.18 -35.09
N PHE A 463 -32.91 22.38 -35.47
CA PHE A 463 -33.64 23.24 -36.41
C PHE A 463 -32.72 23.78 -37.49
N LEU A 464 -32.60 23.07 -38.62
CA LEU A 464 -32.21 23.62 -39.93
C LEU A 464 -32.38 22.54 -41.01
N TYR A 465 -33.63 22.22 -41.32
CA TYR A 465 -34.03 21.79 -42.66
C TYR A 465 -35.19 22.68 -43.08
N PRO A 466 -34.99 23.65 -44.00
CA PRO A 466 -36.10 24.23 -44.73
C PRO A 466 -36.59 23.18 -45.73
N GLU A 467 -37.89 22.92 -45.73
CA GLU A 467 -38.57 22.32 -46.88
C GLU A 467 -38.34 23.21 -48.11
N GLU A 468 -37.85 22.62 -49.20
CA GLU A 468 -38.26 22.90 -50.59
C GLU A 468 -37.70 21.83 -51.54
#